data_AF-E2N9J5-F1
#
_entry.id   AF-E2N9J5-F1
#
_cell.length_a   1.000
_cell.length_b   1.000
_cell.length_c   1.000
_cell.angle_alpha   90.00
_cell.angle_beta   90.00
_cell.angle_gamma   90.00
#
_symmetry.space_group_name_H-M   'P 1'
#
loop_
_entity.id
_entity.type
_entity.pdbx_description
1 polymer ?
#
loop_
_entity_poly.entity_id
_entity_poly.type
_entity_poly.pdbx_seq_one_letter_code
_entity_poly.pdbx_strand_id
1 'polypeptide(L)'
;MQLNLHTYQQCLSTYSIWIEFCIDKLQKDYYRECTNFEIWYNRLKGSRVQIIFFRDYKDYLYILEHSIFAWRIHIHYEFCRICHCPLGCTREEIIKIIIKEIIKIYRNGDIPK
;
A
#
# COMPACT_ATOMS: atom_id res chain seq x y z
N MET A 1 -18.41 10.41 -4.14
CA MET A 1 -18.43 9.15 -4.92
C MET A 1 -18.73 8.03 -3.93
N GLN A 2 -19.95 7.48 -3.93
CA GLN A 2 -20.28 6.33 -3.07
C GLN A 2 -19.46 5.13 -3.56
N LEU A 3 -18.63 4.55 -2.69
CA LEU A 3 -17.98 3.27 -2.99
C LEU A 3 -19.08 2.22 -3.09
N ASN A 4 -19.20 1.56 -4.23
CA ASN A 4 -20.02 0.36 -4.33
C ASN A 4 -19.42 -0.70 -3.40
N LEU A 5 -20.21 -1.20 -2.45
CA LEU A 5 -19.81 -2.23 -1.48
C LEU A 5 -19.21 -3.46 -2.17
N HIS A 6 -19.76 -3.83 -3.33
CA HIS A 6 -19.27 -4.92 -4.16
C HIS A 6 -17.83 -4.67 -4.65
N THR A 7 -17.54 -3.46 -5.13
CA THR A 7 -16.18 -3.08 -5.58
C THR A 7 -15.18 -3.08 -4.43
N TYR A 8 -15.59 -2.65 -3.23
CA TYR A 8 -14.74 -2.71 -2.05
C TYR A 8 -14.38 -4.14 -1.68
N GLN A 9 -15.36 -5.03 -1.58
CA GLN A 9 -15.15 -6.42 -1.19
C GLN A 9 -14.30 -7.18 -2.19
N GLN A 10 -14.52 -6.98 -3.50
CA GLN A 10 -13.68 -7.57 -4.55
C GLN A 10 -12.23 -7.11 -4.44
N CYS A 11 -12.00 -5.80 -4.25
CA CYS A 11 -10.66 -5.26 -4.09
C CYS A 11 -10.01 -5.79 -2.81
N LEU A 12 -10.71 -5.76 -1.68
CA LEU A 12 -10.22 -6.33 -0.43
C LEU A 12 -9.80 -7.79 -0.60
N SER A 13 -10.63 -8.63 -1.22
CA SER A 13 -10.30 -10.05 -1.47
C SER A 13 -9.09 -10.24 -2.39
N THR A 14 -8.87 -9.32 -3.34
CA THR A 14 -7.75 -9.43 -4.30
C THR A 14 -6.42 -9.09 -3.65
N TYR A 15 -6.41 -8.09 -2.77
CA TYR A 15 -5.18 -7.49 -2.26
C TYR A 15 -4.88 -7.78 -0.78
N SER A 16 -5.83 -8.34 -0.01
CA SER A 16 -5.70 -8.53 1.44
C SER A 16 -4.41 -9.25 1.81
N ILE A 17 -4.12 -10.40 1.19
CA ILE A 17 -2.92 -11.19 1.50
C ILE A 17 -1.64 -10.35 1.43
N TRP A 18 -1.51 -9.49 0.41
CA TRP A 18 -0.32 -8.66 0.23
C TRP A 18 -0.27 -7.50 1.25
N ILE A 19 -1.41 -6.87 1.50
CA ILE A 19 -1.52 -5.77 2.46
C ILE A 19 -1.21 -6.28 3.87
N GLU A 20 -1.82 -7.40 4.28
CA GLU A 20 -1.60 -8.03 5.58
C GLU A 20 -0.17 -8.50 5.73
N PHE A 21 0.44 -9.06 4.69
CA PHE A 21 1.86 -9.41 4.72
C PHE A 21 2.77 -8.19 4.97
N CYS A 22 2.46 -7.05 4.36
CA CYS A 22 3.22 -5.82 4.59
C CYS A 22 3.09 -5.32 6.04
N ILE A 23 1.86 -5.32 6.57
CA ILE A 23 1.54 -4.79 7.91
C ILE A 23 1.99 -5.73 9.02
N ASP A 24 1.75 -7.03 8.89
CA ASP A 24 1.88 -8.00 10.00
C ASP A 24 3.24 -8.72 9.99
N LYS A 25 3.97 -8.69 8.87
CA LYS A 25 5.27 -9.35 8.72
C LYS A 25 6.42 -8.38 8.43
N LEU A 26 6.35 -7.66 7.33
CA LEU A 26 7.49 -6.85 6.87
C LEU A 26 7.74 -5.62 7.77
N GLN A 27 6.67 -4.98 8.21
CA GLN A 27 6.70 -3.75 9.02
C GLN A 27 5.78 -3.91 10.22
N LYS A 28 5.93 -5.04 10.92
CA LYS A 28 5.06 -5.45 12.02
C LYS A 28 4.87 -4.31 13.01
N ASP A 29 3.61 -3.91 13.19
CA ASP A 29 3.17 -2.83 14.09
C ASP A 29 3.73 -1.42 13.78
N TYR A 30 4.60 -1.26 12.78
CA TYR A 30 5.27 0.00 12.48
C TYR A 30 4.32 1.09 11.96
N TYR A 31 3.21 0.69 11.33
CA TYR A 31 2.16 1.61 10.87
C TYR A 31 1.61 2.51 12.00
N ARG A 32 1.72 2.09 13.26
CA ARG A 32 1.25 2.85 14.44
C ARG A 32 2.09 4.09 14.72
N GLU A 33 3.35 4.07 14.29
CA GLU A 33 4.32 5.15 14.49
C GLU A 33 4.47 6.04 13.24
N CYS A 34 3.89 5.62 12.12
CA CYS A 34 4.05 6.28 10.83
C CYS A 34 2.98 7.31 10.56
N THR A 35 3.36 8.40 9.90
CA THR A 35 2.47 9.44 9.39
C THR A 35 2.22 9.29 7.89
N ASN A 36 2.97 8.43 7.22
CA ASN A 36 2.90 8.23 5.78
C ASN A 36 3.06 6.75 5.39
N PHE A 37 2.53 6.41 4.22
CA PHE A 37 2.87 5.16 3.54
C PHE A 37 2.82 5.31 2.01
N GLU A 38 3.61 4.50 1.33
CA GLU A 38 3.57 4.37 -0.13
C GLU A 38 2.92 3.06 -0.53
N ILE A 39 2.06 3.12 -1.54
CA ILE A 39 1.56 1.94 -2.25
C ILE A 39 2.35 1.81 -3.56
N TRP A 40 3.08 0.73 -3.71
CA TRP A 40 3.78 0.36 -4.93
C TRP A 40 2.95 -0.64 -5.73
N TYR A 41 2.75 -0.36 -7.01
CA TYR A 41 1.83 -1.10 -7.88
C TYR A 41 2.28 -1.14 -9.34
N ASN A 42 1.73 -2.10 -10.08
CA ASN A 42 1.95 -2.28 -11.50
C ASN A 42 0.73 -1.91 -12.32
N ARG A 43 0.84 -2.04 -13.63
CA ARG A 43 -0.16 -1.55 -14.57
C ARG A 43 -1.43 -2.39 -14.60
N LEU A 44 -1.26 -3.69 -14.42
CA LEU A 44 -2.35 -4.66 -14.48
C LEU A 44 -3.05 -4.74 -13.12
N LYS A 45 -4.35 -4.53 -13.11
CA LYS A 45 -5.20 -4.74 -11.94
C LYS A 45 -5.10 -6.20 -11.48
N GLY A 46 -5.03 -6.42 -10.18
CA GLY A 46 -4.79 -7.73 -9.56
C GLY A 46 -3.32 -8.13 -9.46
N SER A 47 -2.39 -7.33 -9.99
CA SER A 47 -0.95 -7.51 -9.70
C SER A 47 -0.68 -7.38 -8.20
N ARG A 48 0.42 -7.99 -7.74
CA ARG A 48 0.89 -7.79 -6.36
C ARG A 48 1.07 -6.30 -6.08
N VAL A 49 0.87 -5.93 -4.82
CA VAL A 49 1.14 -4.58 -4.29
C VAL A 49 2.12 -4.70 -3.14
N GLN A 50 2.92 -3.66 -2.93
CA GLN A 50 3.83 -3.57 -1.79
C GLN A 50 3.59 -2.25 -1.07
N ILE A 51 3.58 -2.30 0.26
CA ILE A 51 3.36 -1.12 1.11
C ILE A 51 4.63 -0.82 1.89
N ILE A 52 5.06 0.44 1.91
CA ILE A 52 6.12 0.95 2.80
C ILE A 52 5.48 1.97 3.74
N PHE A 53 5.59 1.77 5.04
CA PHE A 53 5.24 2.74 6.07
C PHE A 53 6.49 3.51 6.48
N PHE A 54 6.37 4.82 6.67
CA PHE A 54 7.51 5.65 7.07
C PHE A 54 7.06 6.89 7.85
N ARG A 55 7.96 7.39 8.70
CA ARG A 55 7.73 8.59 9.53
C ARG A 55 8.03 9.88 8.79
N ASP A 56 9.17 9.90 8.10
CA ASP A 56 9.66 11.04 7.34
C ASP A 56 10.58 10.56 6.21
N TYR A 57 11.14 11.50 5.45
CA TYR A 57 11.98 11.17 4.30
C TYR A 57 13.29 10.47 4.69
N LYS A 58 13.89 10.77 5.86
CA LYS A 58 15.12 10.11 6.30
C LYS A 58 14.85 8.66 6.66
N ASP A 59 13.74 8.44 7.37
CA ASP A 59 13.26 7.11 7.73
C ASP A 59 12.95 6.26 6.48
N TYR A 60 12.33 6.87 5.48
CA TYR A 60 12.07 6.24 4.19
C TYR A 60 13.36 5.79 3.49
N LEU A 61 14.36 6.68 3.37
CA LEU A 61 15.66 6.33 2.78
C LEU A 61 16.34 5.19 3.54
N TYR A 62 16.31 5.24 4.87
CA TYR A 62 16.85 4.18 5.70
C TYR A 62 16.21 2.82 5.40
N ILE A 63 14.87 2.77 5.25
CA ILE A 63 14.15 1.55 4.89
C ILE A 63 14.59 1.04 3.52
N LEU A 64 14.72 1.93 2.52
CA LEU A 64 15.17 1.55 1.18
C LEU A 64 16.57 0.93 1.17
N GLU A 65 17.49 1.46 1.96
CA GLU A 65 18.87 1.00 2.04
C GLU A 65 19.04 -0.30 2.84
N HIS A 66 18.23 -0.49 3.89
CA HIS A 66 18.48 -1.54 4.89
C HIS A 66 17.46 -2.69 4.87
N SER A 67 16.37 -2.58 4.10
CA SER A 67 15.34 -3.61 4.02
C SER A 67 15.38 -4.39 2.69
N ILE A 68 15.59 -5.71 2.77
CA ILE A 68 15.60 -6.60 1.60
C ILE A 68 14.29 -6.51 0.80
N PHE A 69 13.15 -6.32 1.48
CA PHE A 69 11.86 -6.16 0.78
C PHE A 69 11.76 -4.83 0.04
N ALA A 70 12.45 -3.78 0.49
CA ALA A 70 12.44 -2.48 -0.16
C ALA A 70 13.26 -2.50 -1.46
N TRP A 71 14.37 -3.24 -1.51
CA TRP A 71 15.10 -3.47 -2.75
C TRP A 71 14.24 -4.12 -3.85
N ARG A 72 13.37 -5.08 -3.47
CA ARG A 72 12.44 -5.72 -4.42
C ARG A 72 11.47 -4.75 -5.08
N ILE A 73 11.19 -3.63 -4.42
CA ILE A 73 10.24 -2.63 -4.93
C ILE A 73 10.76 -2.00 -6.21
N HIS A 74 12.01 -1.56 -6.21
CA HIS A 74 12.64 -0.92 -7.38
C HIS A 74 12.72 -1.82 -8.61
N ILE A 75 12.69 -3.14 -8.43
CA ILE A 75 12.81 -4.10 -9.53
C ILE A 75 11.44 -4.51 -10.08
N HIS A 76 10.44 -4.63 -9.21
CA HIS A 76 9.18 -5.29 -9.53
C HIS A 76 7.99 -4.36 -9.70
N TYR A 77 8.14 -3.07 -9.40
CA TYR A 77 7.04 -2.11 -9.39
C TYR A 77 7.33 -0.89 -10.24
N GLU A 78 6.33 -0.49 -11.03
CA GLU A 78 6.44 0.62 -11.98
C GLU A 78 6.01 1.98 -11.40
N PHE A 79 5.06 1.97 -10.45
CA PHE A 79 4.47 3.19 -9.92
C PHE A 79 4.40 3.16 -8.40
N CYS A 80 4.41 4.35 -7.78
CA CYS A 80 4.12 4.53 -6.38
C CYS A 80 3.04 5.61 -6.16
N ARG A 81 2.32 5.49 -5.05
CA ARG A 81 1.40 6.51 -4.56
C ARG A 81 1.61 6.73 -3.07
N ILE A 82 2.02 7.94 -2.72
CA ILE A 82 2.15 8.39 -1.32
C ILE A 82 0.76 8.69 -0.76
N CYS A 83 0.52 8.23 0.45
CA CYS A 83 -0.70 8.40 1.22
C CYS A 83 -0.34 8.81 2.65
N HIS A 84 -1.19 9.62 3.29
CA HIS A 84 -1.01 10.00 4.69
C HIS A 84 -1.72 9.00 5.60
N CYS A 85 -1.04 8.58 6.65
CA CYS A 85 -1.56 7.75 7.71
C CYS A 85 -2.00 8.67 8.87
N PRO A 86 -3.24 8.55 9.38
CA PRO A 86 -3.62 9.21 10.62
C PRO A 86 -2.76 8.69 11.79
N LEU A 87 -2.27 9.59 12.65
CA LEU A 87 -1.59 9.19 13.88
C LEU A 87 -2.52 8.34 14.75
N GLY A 88 -2.05 7.19 15.24
CA GLY A 88 -2.85 6.28 16.06
C GLY A 88 -3.94 5.49 15.29
N CYS A 89 -3.85 5.46 13.95
CA CYS A 89 -4.72 4.66 13.08
C CYS A 89 -4.72 3.17 13.48
N THR A 90 -5.89 2.53 13.47
CA THR A 90 -6.00 1.08 13.66
C THR A 90 -5.57 0.31 12.41
N ARG A 91 -5.29 -0.99 12.58
CA ARG A 91 -4.98 -1.88 11.45
C ARG A 91 -6.12 -1.90 10.42
N GLU A 92 -7.36 -1.93 10.88
CA GLU A 92 -8.55 -1.99 10.02
C GLU A 92 -8.74 -0.68 9.25
N GLU A 93 -8.46 0.45 9.90
CA GLU A 93 -8.51 1.76 9.27
C GLU A 93 -7.46 1.89 8.17
N ILE A 94 -6.22 1.45 8.41
CA ILE A 94 -5.15 1.56 7.41
C ILE A 94 -5.45 0.68 6.19
N ILE A 95 -5.94 -0.55 6.41
CA ILE A 95 -6.37 -1.44 5.33
C ILE A 95 -7.49 -0.78 4.51
N LYS A 96 -8.48 -0.17 5.17
CA LYS A 96 -9.58 0.53 4.50
C LYS A 96 -9.08 1.70 3.66
N ILE A 97 -8.09 2.45 4.12
CA ILE A 97 -7.47 3.54 3.35
C ILE A 97 -6.75 2.95 2.12
N ILE A 98 -5.89 1.95 2.31
CA ILE A 98 -5.13 1.31 1.22
C ILE A 98 -6.07 0.78 0.13
N ILE A 99 -7.13 0.05 0.50
CA ILE A 99 -8.11 -0.48 -0.46
C ILE A 99 -8.81 0.65 -1.24
N LYS A 100 -9.19 1.74 -0.56
CA LYS A 100 -9.79 2.90 -1.25
C LYS A 100 -8.82 3.51 -2.26
N GLU A 101 -7.54 3.60 -1.94
CA GLU A 101 -6.53 4.15 -2.85
C GLU A 101 -6.26 3.22 -4.03
N ILE A 102 -6.21 1.90 -3.83
CA ILE A 102 -6.11 0.93 -4.92
C ILE A 102 -7.32 1.01 -5.87
N ILE A 103 -8.53 1.15 -5.33
CA ILE A 103 -9.76 1.37 -6.14
C ILE A 103 -9.64 2.64 -6.98
N LYS A 104 -9.08 3.72 -6.41
CA LYS A 104 -8.86 4.97 -7.14
C LYS A 104 -7.81 4.82 -8.24
N ILE A 105 -6.73 4.08 -7.99
CA ILE A 105 -5.67 3.79 -8.96
C ILE A 105 -6.26 3.08 -10.18
N TYR A 106 -7.00 1.99 -9.98
CA TYR A 106 -7.57 1.18 -11.06
C TYR A 106 -9.02 1.51 -11.39
N ARG A 107 -9.49 2.74 -11.11
CA ARG A 107 -10.89 3.13 -11.35
C ARG A 107 -11.28 3.03 -12.83
N ASN A 108 -10.30 3.18 -13.73
CA ASN A 108 -10.47 3.14 -15.17
C ASN A 108 -9.97 1.82 -15.79
N GLY A 109 -9.73 0.79 -14.98
CA GLY A 109 -9.10 -0.46 -15.42
C GLY A 109 -7.57 -0.41 -15.32
N ASP A 110 -6.91 -1.11 -16.24
CA ASP A 110 -5.44 -1.18 -16.32
C ASP A 110 -4.82 0.16 -16.77
N ILE A 111 -3.56 0.38 -16.38
CA ILE A 111 -2.83 1.60 -16.72
C ILE A 111 -2.22 1.45 -18.15
N PRO A 112 -2.52 2.37 -19.10
CA PRO A 112 -2.01 2.33 -20.48
C PRO A 112 -0.48 2.38 -20.61
N LYS A 113 0.07 1.96 -21.78
CA LYS A 113 1.54 1.88 -22.01
C LYS A 113 2.11 3.24 -22.32
#